data_AF-A0A7C5TBV2-F1
#
_entry.id   AF-A0A7C5TBV2-F1
#
_cell.length_a   1.000
_cell.length_b   1.000
_cell.length_c   1.000
_cell.angle_alpha   90.00
_cell.angle_beta   90.00
_cell.angle_gamma   90.00
#
_symmetry.space_group_name_H-M   'P 1'
#
loop_
_entity.id
_entity.type
_entity.pdbx_description
1 polymer ?
#
loop_
_entity_poly.entity_id
_entity_poly.type
_entity_poly.pdbx_seq_one_letter_code
_entity_poly.pdbx_strand_id
1 'polypeptide(L)'
;MGFARGHKKAFYLVATTFIFISSIFVFVFEFVKLSPKNYSIQRQKDDVLIMNEAYNICIRGGGLRVADKTIVEIEGFPPKTKTKIKRKFILDEDCKIHAIIY
;
A
#
# COMPACT_ATOMS: atom_id res chain seq x y z
N MET A 1 17.72 -27.91 -54.32
CA MET A 1 18.04 -27.71 -52.89
C MET A 1 17.37 -26.43 -52.37
N GLY A 2 16.07 -26.47 -52.04
CA GLY A 2 15.32 -25.25 -51.63
C GLY A 2 14.39 -25.44 -50.41
N PHE A 3 13.92 -26.67 -50.17
CA PHE A 3 12.90 -26.94 -49.15
C PHE A 3 13.42 -26.89 -47.70
N ALA A 4 14.66 -27.32 -47.43
CA ALA A 4 15.19 -27.42 -46.06
C ALA A 4 15.56 -26.06 -45.42
N ARG A 5 15.72 -24.98 -46.21
CA ARG A 5 16.10 -23.65 -45.70
C ARG A 5 14.89 -22.87 -45.14
N GLY A 6 13.70 -23.07 -45.72
CA GLY A 6 12.46 -22.41 -45.29
C GLY A 6 12.00 -22.90 -43.91
N HIS A 7 12.04 -24.20 -43.68
CA HIS A 7 11.65 -24.81 -42.39
C HIS A 7 12.57 -24.40 -41.24
N LYS A 8 13.88 -24.27 -41.47
CA LYS A 8 14.80 -23.78 -40.43
C LYS A 8 14.49 -22.33 -40.06
N LYS A 9 14.28 -21.44 -41.05
CA LYS A 9 13.88 -20.05 -40.79
C LYS A 9 12.55 -19.95 -40.05
N ALA A 10 11.54 -20.71 -40.47
CA ALA A 10 10.24 -20.74 -39.81
C ALA A 10 10.34 -21.26 -38.36
N PHE A 11 11.14 -22.31 -38.13
CA PHE A 11 11.37 -22.84 -36.78
C PHE A 11 12.08 -21.82 -35.88
N TYR A 12 13.11 -21.14 -36.38
CA TYR A 12 13.78 -20.07 -35.63
C TYR A 12 12.83 -18.91 -35.32
N LEU A 13 11.95 -18.53 -36.26
CA LEU A 13 10.99 -17.45 -36.09
C LEU A 13 9.94 -17.79 -35.03
N VAL A 14 9.43 -19.03 -35.04
CA VAL A 14 8.51 -19.53 -34.01
C VAL A 14 9.19 -19.58 -32.64
N ALA A 15 10.42 -20.10 -32.57
CA ALA A 15 11.18 -20.18 -31.32
C ALA A 15 11.47 -18.79 -30.74
N THR A 16 11.87 -17.81 -31.56
CA THR A 16 12.14 -16.45 -31.07
C THR A 16 10.85 -15.76 -30.62
N THR A 17 9.72 -15.94 -31.30
CA THR A 17 8.44 -15.41 -30.81
C THR A 17 8.02 -16.03 -29.48
N PHE A 18 8.22 -17.34 -29.28
CA PHE A 18 7.90 -17.99 -28.01
C PHE A 18 8.75 -17.46 -26.85
N ILE A 19 10.05 -17.26 -27.07
CA ILE A 19 10.97 -16.68 -26.09
C ILE A 19 10.57 -15.23 -25.78
N PHE A 20 10.18 -14.46 -26.80
CA PHE A 20 9.77 -13.08 -26.62
C PHE A 20 8.47 -12.97 -25.81
N ILE A 21 7.47 -13.79 -26.16
CA ILE A 21 6.19 -13.84 -25.44
C ILE A 21 6.41 -14.26 -23.98
N SER A 22 7.20 -15.30 -23.72
CA SER A 22 7.47 -15.76 -22.35
C SER A 22 8.20 -14.70 -21.52
N SER A 23 9.14 -13.96 -22.12
CA SER A 23 9.83 -12.85 -21.45
C SER A 23 8.88 -11.71 -21.07
N ILE A 24 7.93 -11.38 -21.94
CA ILE A 24 6.89 -10.38 -21.66
C ILE A 24 5.99 -10.84 -20.52
N PHE A 25 5.58 -12.12 -20.49
CA PHE A 25 4.75 -12.64 -19.41
C PHE A 25 5.44 -12.56 -18.04
N VAL A 26 6.72 -12.91 -17.95
CA VAL A 26 7.50 -12.78 -16.70
C VAL A 26 7.59 -11.32 -16.28
N PHE A 27 7.84 -10.41 -17.22
CA PHE A 27 7.93 -8.98 -16.94
C PHE A 27 6.60 -8.39 -16.43
N VAL A 28 5.49 -8.74 -17.07
CA VAL A 28 4.14 -8.30 -16.63
C VAL A 28 3.80 -8.86 -15.25
N PHE A 29 4.15 -10.13 -14.97
CA PHE A 29 3.87 -10.74 -13.68
C PHE A 29 4.65 -10.08 -12.53
N GLU A 30 5.92 -9.78 -12.74
CA GLU A 30 6.73 -9.02 -11.77
C GLU A 30 6.22 -7.59 -11.59
N PHE A 31 5.79 -6.91 -12.67
CA PHE A 31 5.16 -5.59 -12.58
C PHE A 31 3.83 -5.61 -11.80
N VAL A 32 3.02 -6.66 -11.95
CA VAL A 32 1.77 -6.82 -11.18
C VAL A 32 2.05 -7.05 -9.70
N LYS A 33 3.07 -7.85 -9.35
CA LYS A 33 3.52 -8.02 -7.96
C LYS A 33 4.05 -6.72 -7.34
N LEU A 34 4.79 -5.94 -8.11
CA LEU A 34 5.33 -4.63 -7.72
C LEU A 34 4.27 -3.53 -7.76
N SER A 35 3.06 -3.82 -8.27
CA SER A 35 2.00 -2.83 -8.41
C SER A 35 1.58 -2.31 -7.02
N PRO A 36 1.51 -0.98 -6.82
CA PRO A 36 1.29 -0.35 -5.52
C PRO A 36 -0.09 -0.61 -4.90
N LYS A 37 -0.98 -1.35 -5.55
CA LYS A 37 -2.30 -1.72 -5.01
C LYS A 37 -2.23 -2.45 -3.68
N ASN A 38 -1.22 -3.31 -3.46
CA ASN A 38 -1.05 -3.95 -2.15
C ASN A 38 -0.56 -2.97 -1.07
N TYR A 39 0.22 -1.95 -1.45
CA TYR A 39 0.68 -0.92 -0.53
C TYR A 39 -0.45 -0.02 -0.06
N SER A 40 -1.39 0.34 -0.94
CA SER A 40 -2.56 1.16 -0.57
C SER A 40 -3.51 0.43 0.39
N ILE A 41 -3.72 -0.88 0.20
CA ILE A 41 -4.59 -1.67 1.10
C ILE A 41 -3.96 -1.81 2.49
N GLN A 42 -2.64 -2.06 2.55
CA GLN A 42 -1.93 -2.13 3.82
C GLN A 42 -1.98 -0.78 4.55
N ARG A 43 -1.75 0.32 3.82
CA ARG A 43 -1.82 1.68 4.38
C ARG A 43 -3.21 2.02 4.92
N GLN A 44 -4.27 1.63 4.23
CA GLN A 44 -5.65 1.81 4.72
C GLN A 44 -5.91 1.03 6.01
N LYS A 45 -5.43 -0.21 6.11
CA LYS A 45 -5.57 -1.01 7.35
C LYS A 45 -4.83 -0.38 8.52
N ASP A 46 -3.61 0.10 8.28
CA ASP A 46 -2.78 0.74 9.30
C ASP A 46 -3.41 2.08 9.74
N ASP A 47 -3.97 2.85 8.80
CA ASP A 47 -4.68 4.11 9.10
C ASP A 47 -5.94 3.85 9.96
N VAL A 48 -6.73 2.82 9.67
CA VAL A 48 -7.92 2.44 10.46
C VAL A 48 -7.52 2.01 11.87
N LEU A 49 -6.42 1.26 12.02
CA LEU A 49 -5.95 0.81 13.33
C LEU A 49 -5.57 1.98 14.23
N ILE A 50 -4.86 2.98 13.69
CA ILE A 50 -4.45 4.18 14.43
C ILE A 50 -5.68 5.03 14.81
N MET A 51 -6.66 5.18 13.91
CA MET A 51 -7.90 5.90 14.24
C MET A 51 -8.69 5.22 15.37
N ASN A 52 -8.75 3.89 15.35
CA ASN A 52 -9.42 3.12 16.40
C ASN A 52 -8.70 3.24 17.74
N GLU A 53 -7.37 3.32 17.73
CA GLU A 53 -6.59 3.58 18.95
C GLU A 53 -6.89 4.99 19.51
N ALA A 54 -6.95 6.02 18.66
CA ALA A 54 -7.30 7.38 19.08
C ALA A 54 -8.69 7.45 19.71
N TYR A 55 -9.65 6.77 19.09
CA TYR A 55 -11.02 6.64 19.60
C TYR A 55 -11.07 5.97 20.97
N ASN A 56 -10.36 4.84 21.14
CA ASN A 56 -10.30 4.12 22.41
C ASN A 56 -9.65 4.94 23.53
N ILE A 57 -8.61 5.72 23.21
CA ILE A 57 -7.98 6.64 24.17
C ILE A 57 -8.98 7.71 24.61
N CYS A 58 -9.71 8.30 23.67
CA CYS A 58 -10.73 9.30 23.96
C CYS A 58 -11.86 8.75 24.85
N ILE A 59 -12.41 7.55 24.54
CA ILE A 59 -13.46 6.92 25.36
C ILE A 59 -13.00 6.65 26.79
N ARG A 60 -11.72 6.27 26.96
CA ARG A 60 -11.13 6.03 28.29
C ARG A 60 -10.88 7.31 29.08
N GLY A 61 -11.23 8.47 28.53
CA GLY A 61 -10.95 9.78 29.12
C GLY A 61 -9.47 10.18 29.05
N GLY A 62 -8.69 9.53 28.18
CA GLY A 62 -7.28 9.83 27.95
C GLY A 62 -7.08 10.92 26.90
N GLY A 63 -5.87 11.48 26.85
CA GLY A 63 -5.52 12.58 25.95
C GLY A 63 -5.64 13.96 26.61
N LEU A 64 -5.25 14.98 25.87
CA LEU A 64 -5.27 16.37 26.35
C LEU A 64 -6.62 17.01 25.99
N ARG A 65 -7.42 17.38 26.99
CA ARG A 65 -8.70 18.07 26.79
C ARG A 65 -8.49 19.57 26.69
N VAL A 66 -8.90 20.19 25.58
CA VAL A 66 -8.82 21.64 25.32
C VAL A 66 -10.10 22.08 24.64
N ALA A 67 -10.85 23.00 25.26
CA ALA A 67 -12.06 23.62 24.68
C ALA A 67 -13.01 22.59 24.04
N ASP A 68 -13.48 21.64 24.84
CA ASP A 68 -14.41 20.56 24.45
C ASP A 68 -13.87 19.58 23.37
N LYS A 69 -12.56 19.64 23.09
CA LYS A 69 -11.87 18.74 22.19
C LYS A 69 -10.83 17.92 22.92
N THR A 70 -10.67 16.67 22.52
CA THR A 70 -9.65 15.75 23.02
C THR A 70 -8.56 15.60 21.98
N ILE A 71 -7.34 15.98 22.35
CA ILE A 71 -6.15 15.85 21.49
C ILE A 71 -5.41 14.58 21.89
N VAL A 72 -5.27 13.66 20.95
CA VAL A 72 -4.54 12.39 21.13
C VAL A 72 -3.38 12.36 20.15
N GLU A 73 -2.16 12.24 20.66
CA GLU A 73 -0.96 12.06 19.86
C GLU A 73 -0.61 10.57 19.83
N ILE A 74 -0.59 9.98 18.63
CA ILE A 74 -0.23 8.57 18.44
C ILE A 74 1.02 8.52 17.56
N GLU A 75 2.04 7.83 18.06
CA GLU A 75 3.18 7.45 17.23
C GLU A 75 2.78 6.24 16.40
N GLY A 76 2.44 6.46 15.12
CA GLY A 76 2.16 5.37 14.20
C GLY A 76 3.42 4.55 13.97
N PHE A 77 3.38 3.26 14.28
CA PHE A 77 4.36 2.31 13.76
C PHE A 77 4.23 2.29 12.23
N PRO A 78 5.34 2.42 11.49
CA PRO A 78 5.22 2.61 10.06
C PRO A 78 4.64 1.38 9.35
N PRO A 79 3.96 1.56 8.21
CA PRO A 79 3.68 0.49 7.26
C PRO A 79 4.99 -0.01 6.67
N LYS A 80 5.72 -0.92 7.34
CA LYS A 80 7.02 -1.51 6.91
C LYS A 80 8.14 -0.52 6.49
N THR A 81 7.89 0.78 6.51
CA THR A 81 8.73 1.86 5.94
C THR A 81 9.21 2.71 7.10
N LYS A 82 10.42 2.40 7.59
CA LYS A 82 11.15 2.83 8.80
C LYS A 82 11.05 4.29 9.34
N THR A 83 10.14 5.14 8.88
CA THR A 83 9.86 6.48 9.41
C THR A 83 8.76 6.43 10.47
N LYS A 84 9.11 6.78 11.72
CA LYS A 84 8.12 7.04 12.77
C LYS A 84 7.31 8.27 12.37
N ILE A 85 6.02 8.11 12.11
CA ILE A 85 5.12 9.24 11.82
C ILE A 85 4.30 9.50 13.08
N LYS A 86 4.52 10.64 13.72
CA LYS A 86 3.64 11.11 14.79
C LYS A 86 2.40 11.70 14.16
N ARG A 87 1.21 11.28 14.59
CA ARG A 87 -0.05 11.86 14.12
C ARG A 87 -0.81 12.39 15.32
N LYS A 88 -1.26 13.64 15.22
CA LYS A 88 -2.13 14.26 16.22
C LYS A 88 -3.58 14.18 15.72
N PHE A 89 -4.43 13.55 16.51
CA PHE A 89 -5.86 13.46 16.30
C PHE A 89 -6.57 14.44 17.22
N ILE A 90 -7.45 15.25 16.64
CA ILE A 90 -8.34 16.13 17.39
C ILE A 90 -9.72 15.48 17.32
N LEU A 91 -10.25 15.07 18.47
CA LEU A 91 -11.56 14.46 18.60
C LEU A 91 -12.51 15.42 19.34
N ASP A 92 -13.78 15.44 18.98
CA ASP A 92 -14.82 16.17 19.71
C ASP A 92 -15.26 15.39 20.98
N GLU A 93 -16.19 15.92 21.78
CA GLU A 93 -16.70 15.27 23.00
C GLU A 93 -17.31 13.87 22.76
N ASP A 94 -17.91 13.67 21.59
CA ASP A 94 -18.43 12.37 21.13
C ASP A 94 -17.31 11.39 20.69
N CYS A 95 -16.03 11.75 20.88
CA CYS A 95 -14.87 11.06 20.34
C CYS A 95 -14.91 10.89 18.81
N LYS A 96 -15.59 11.79 18.09
CA LYS A 96 -15.54 11.86 16.62
C LYS A 96 -14.27 12.56 16.18
N ILE A 97 -13.55 12.00 15.21
CA ILE A 97 -12.32 12.61 14.67
C ILE A 97 -12.71 13.85 13.87
N HIS A 98 -12.30 15.02 14.35
CA HIS A 98 -12.55 16.32 13.74
C HIS A 98 -11.43 16.71 12.77
N ALA A 99 -10.17 16.47 13.14
CA ALA A 99 -9.01 16.79 12.32
C ALA A 99 -7.81 15.87 12.60
N ILE A 100 -6.96 15.69 11.58
CA ILE A 100 -5.71 14.93 11.64
C ILE A 100 -4.57 15.88 11.23
N ILE A 101 -3.56 16.01 12.10
CA ILE A 101 -2.37 16.84 11.86
C ILE A 101 -1.14 15.92 11.77
N TYR A 102 -0.34 16.12 10.71
CA TYR A 102 0.90 15.39 10.41
C TYR A 102 2.13 16.19 10.83
#